data_AF-A0A963W621-F1
#
_entry.id   AF-A0A963W621-F1
#
_cell.length_a   1.000
_cell.length_b   1.000
_cell.length_c   1.000
_cell.angle_alpha   90.00
_cell.angle_beta   90.00
_cell.angle_gamma   90.00
#
_symmetry.space_group_name_H-M   'P 1'
#
loop_
_entity.id
_entity.type
_entity.pdbx_description
1 polymer ?
#
loop_
_entity_poly.entity_id
_entity_poly.type
_entity_poly.pdbx_seq_one_letter_code
_entity_poly.pdbx_strand_id
1 'polypeptide(L)'
;MAGDRTKRIAELNDRLRAALGTCCGVPGMVVTTCGIAALDECTKVHILQAVRHFQDFSEDSDPYGEHDFGKLEIDGVGRVLWKIDYYADVECVMGSEDPADTNQSYRVLTIMLACEY
;
A
#
# COMPACT_ATOMS: atom_id res chain seq x y z
N MET A 1 -9.72 15.92 -16.98
CA MET A 1 -9.14 14.76 -17.68
C MET A 1 -8.83 13.70 -16.62
N ALA A 2 -9.42 12.51 -16.70
CA ALA A 2 -9.34 11.51 -15.63
C ALA A 2 -7.91 11.03 -15.33
N GLY A 3 -7.02 11.02 -16.33
CA GLY A 3 -5.64 10.54 -16.18
C GLY A 3 -4.73 11.42 -15.32
N ASP A 4 -5.06 12.68 -15.06
CA ASP A 4 -4.24 13.56 -14.20
C ASP A 4 -4.46 13.23 -12.72
N ARG A 5 -5.70 12.88 -12.35
CA ARG A 5 -6.07 12.47 -10.99
C ARG A 5 -5.43 11.15 -10.62
N THR A 6 -5.54 10.15 -11.50
CA THR A 6 -4.92 8.84 -11.33
C THR A 6 -3.40 8.94 -11.14
N LYS A 7 -2.71 9.70 -12.01
CA LYS A 7 -1.26 9.92 -11.86
C LYS A 7 -0.92 10.51 -10.51
N ARG A 8 -1.72 11.47 -10.04
CA ARG A 8 -1.52 12.06 -8.72
C ARG A 8 -1.67 11.03 -7.59
N ILE A 9 -2.68 10.15 -7.69
CA ILE A 9 -2.91 9.08 -6.73
C ILE A 9 -1.75 8.09 -6.73
N ALA A 10 -1.28 7.67 -7.92
CA ALA A 10 -0.12 6.81 -8.09
C ALA A 10 1.15 7.42 -7.47
N GLU A 11 1.44 8.69 -7.74
CA GLU A 11 2.58 9.40 -7.14
C GLU A 11 2.51 9.43 -5.60
N LEU A 12 1.31 9.62 -5.04
CA LEU A 12 1.11 9.66 -3.58
C LEU A 12 1.26 8.27 -2.96
N ASN A 13 0.79 7.23 -3.64
CA ASN A 13 0.95 5.85 -3.24
C ASN A 13 2.42 5.41 -3.31
N ASP A 14 3.12 5.77 -4.39
CA ASP A 14 4.56 5.55 -4.53
C ASP A 14 5.34 6.23 -3.41
N ARG A 15 4.97 7.47 -3.03
CA ARG A 15 5.58 8.16 -1.89
C ARG A 15 5.32 7.45 -0.56
N LEU A 16 4.10 6.97 -0.32
CA LEU A 16 3.77 6.21 0.87
C LEU A 16 4.59 4.90 0.94
N ARG A 17 4.69 4.17 -0.19
CA ARG A 17 5.49 2.94 -0.30
C ARG A 17 6.98 3.19 -0.19
N ALA A 18 7.48 4.32 -0.70
CA ALA A 18 8.87 4.72 -0.56
C ALA A 18 9.24 5.09 0.89
N ALA A 19 8.30 5.70 1.61
CA ALA A 19 8.48 6.15 2.98
C ALA A 19 8.22 5.05 4.02
N LEU A 20 7.41 4.03 3.70
CA LEU A 20 7.04 2.92 4.60
C LEU A 20 6.64 3.40 6.01
N GLY A 21 5.87 4.48 6.11
CA GLY A 21 5.43 5.06 7.39
C GLY A 21 6.40 6.07 8.03
N THR A 22 7.52 6.40 7.38
CA THR A 22 8.48 7.40 7.87
C THR A 22 8.24 8.75 7.20
N CYS A 23 7.54 9.67 7.87
CA CYS A 23 7.42 11.09 7.53
C CYS A 23 7.35 11.42 6.02
N CYS A 24 6.41 10.82 5.29
CA CYS A 24 6.26 10.99 3.83
C CYS A 24 5.70 12.35 3.41
N GLY A 25 5.30 13.21 4.35
CA GLY A 25 4.47 14.39 4.04
C GLY A 25 3.07 14.04 3.52
N VAL A 26 2.69 12.76 3.55
CA VAL A 26 1.36 12.25 3.21
C VAL A 26 0.81 11.57 4.46
N PRO A 27 -0.41 11.92 4.90
CA PRO A 27 -1.03 11.27 6.04
C PRO A 27 -1.38 9.82 5.69
N GLY A 28 -0.83 8.89 6.48
CA GLY A 28 -1.06 7.47 6.31
C GLY A 28 -0.30 6.61 7.32
N MET A 29 -0.63 5.32 7.34
CA MET A 29 0.02 4.33 8.18
C MET A 29 0.27 3.03 7.43
N VAL A 30 1.22 2.25 7.93
CA VAL A 30 1.50 0.90 7.46
C VAL A 30 1.01 -0.08 8.51
N VAL A 31 0.14 -1.00 8.12
CA VAL A 31 -0.41 -2.04 8.98
C VAL A 31 0.01 -3.39 8.42
N THR A 32 0.45 -4.28 9.32
CA THR A 32 0.79 -5.67 8.98
C THR A 32 -0.16 -6.60 9.72
N THR A 33 -0.57 -7.69 9.09
CA THR A 33 -1.37 -8.73 9.75
C THR A 33 -0.52 -9.55 10.72
N CYS A 34 -1.18 -10.32 11.59
CA CYS A 34 -0.49 -11.17 12.55
C CYS A 34 0.42 -12.21 11.86
N GLY A 35 0.03 -12.71 10.69
CA GLY A 35 0.87 -13.59 9.88
C GLY A 35 2.22 -12.98 9.51
N ILE A 36 2.22 -11.73 9.04
CA ILE A 36 3.45 -10.98 8.71
C ILE A 36 4.20 -10.57 9.98
N ALA A 37 3.48 -10.17 11.03
CA ALA A 37 4.05 -9.77 12.31
C ALA A 37 4.74 -10.94 13.06
N ALA A 38 4.33 -12.18 12.81
CA ALA A 38 4.92 -13.38 13.38
C ALA A 38 6.24 -13.81 12.72
N LEU A 39 6.57 -13.27 11.54
CA LEU A 39 7.82 -13.57 10.83
C LEU A 39 9.05 -12.94 11.50
N ASP A 40 10.23 -13.40 11.13
CA ASP A 40 11.49 -12.79 11.54
C ASP A 40 11.64 -11.35 11.01
N GLU A 41 12.40 -10.53 11.74
CA GLU A 41 12.63 -9.13 11.37
C GLU A 41 13.31 -9.00 10.00
N CYS A 42 14.26 -9.89 9.67
CA CYS A 42 14.90 -9.93 8.35
C CYS A 42 13.86 -10.13 7.23
N THR A 43 12.90 -11.03 7.45
CA THR A 43 11.84 -11.32 6.48
C THR A 43 10.87 -10.15 6.35
N LYS A 44 10.50 -9.50 7.46
CA LYS A 44 9.68 -8.28 7.42
C LYS A 44 10.36 -7.16 6.64
N VAL A 45 11.66 -6.92 6.90
CA VAL A 45 12.45 -5.93 6.16
C VAL A 45 12.50 -6.28 4.68
N HIS A 46 12.69 -7.56 4.33
CA HIS A 46 12.66 -8.02 2.95
C HIS A 46 11.31 -7.73 2.28
N ILE A 47 10.19 -8.04 2.95
CA ILE A 47 8.84 -7.76 2.45
C ILE A 47 8.64 -6.25 2.26
N LEU A 48 9.01 -5.44 3.24
CA LEU A 48 8.90 -3.98 3.16
C LEU A 48 9.73 -3.40 2.02
N GLN A 49 10.95 -3.90 1.81
CA GLN A 49 11.80 -3.52 0.67
C GLN A 49 11.17 -3.96 -0.66
N ALA A 50 10.61 -5.16 -0.72
CA ALA A 50 9.92 -5.65 -1.90
C ALA A 50 8.69 -4.79 -2.24
N VAL A 51 7.86 -4.43 -1.25
CA VAL A 51 6.72 -3.51 -1.42
C VAL A 51 7.19 -2.14 -1.90
N ARG A 52 8.28 -1.62 -1.33
CA ARG A 52 8.88 -0.32 -1.71
C ARG A 52 9.38 -0.31 -3.14
N HIS A 53 9.97 -1.40 -3.62
CA HIS A 53 10.53 -1.51 -4.97
C HIS A 53 9.58 -2.14 -5.98
N PHE A 54 8.36 -2.51 -5.57
CA PHE A 54 7.39 -3.15 -6.44
C PHE A 54 6.98 -2.22 -7.57
N GLN A 55 7.25 -2.66 -8.79
CA GLN A 55 6.94 -1.96 -10.04
C GLN A 55 6.16 -2.86 -11.02
N ASP A 56 5.82 -4.08 -10.61
CA ASP A 56 5.13 -5.07 -11.45
C ASP A 56 3.62 -4.84 -11.41
N PHE A 57 3.20 -3.66 -11.87
CA PHE A 57 1.79 -3.32 -12.02
C PHE A 57 1.29 -3.85 -13.37
N SER A 58 0.50 -4.92 -13.30
CA SER A 58 -0.19 -5.49 -14.46
C SER A 58 -1.60 -4.93 -14.59
N GLU A 59 -2.16 -4.86 -15.79
CA GLU A 59 -3.54 -4.38 -16.04
C GLU A 59 -4.61 -5.11 -15.21
N ASP A 60 -4.34 -6.34 -14.78
CA ASP A 60 -5.20 -7.16 -13.93
C ASP A 60 -5.19 -6.72 -12.45
N SER A 61 -4.04 -6.22 -11.98
CA SER A 61 -3.83 -5.82 -10.59
C SER A 61 -3.96 -4.31 -10.37
N ASP A 62 -3.85 -3.52 -11.44
CA ASP A 62 -3.96 -2.07 -11.42
C ASP A 62 -4.72 -1.55 -12.66
N PRO A 63 -6.03 -1.83 -12.76
CA PRO A 63 -6.85 -1.45 -13.91
C PRO A 63 -6.96 0.08 -14.06
N TYR A 64 -6.77 0.82 -12.97
CA TYR A 64 -6.86 2.26 -12.95
C TYR A 64 -5.51 2.96 -13.08
N GLY A 65 -4.38 2.30 -12.79
CA GLY A 65 -3.06 2.94 -12.83
C GLY A 65 -2.71 3.68 -11.53
N GLU A 66 -3.36 3.32 -10.41
CA GLU A 66 -3.30 4.02 -9.13
C GLU A 66 -2.22 3.44 -8.20
N HIS A 67 -1.61 2.31 -8.55
CA HIS A 67 -0.58 1.62 -7.76
C HIS A 67 -1.04 1.29 -6.32
N ASP A 68 -2.33 1.00 -6.12
CA ASP A 68 -2.90 0.73 -4.81
C ASP A 68 -2.82 -0.73 -4.38
N PHE A 69 -2.62 -1.68 -5.30
CA PHE A 69 -2.61 -3.11 -5.00
C PHE A 69 -1.40 -3.83 -5.60
N GLY A 70 -0.90 -4.85 -4.89
CA GLY A 70 0.12 -5.74 -5.42
C GLY A 70 0.24 -7.06 -4.67
N LYS A 71 0.90 -8.02 -5.34
CA LYS A 71 1.18 -9.35 -4.82
C LYS A 71 2.67 -9.63 -4.92
N LEU A 72 3.24 -10.18 -3.86
CA LEU A 72 4.63 -10.54 -3.73
C LEU A 72 4.73 -12.03 -3.43
N GLU A 73 5.72 -12.70 -3.98
CA GLU A 73 6.03 -14.09 -3.64
C GLU A 73 7.38 -14.11 -2.94
N ILE A 74 7.38 -14.56 -1.69
CA ILE A 74 8.57 -14.56 -0.82
C ILE A 74 8.91 -16.01 -0.52
N ASP A 75 10.13 -16.40 -0.87
CA ASP A 75 10.62 -17.76 -0.65
C ASP A 75 10.58 -18.11 0.85
N GLY A 76 10.04 -19.29 1.18
CA GLY A 76 9.86 -19.75 2.56
C GLY A 76 8.69 -19.12 3.34
N VAL A 77 8.06 -18.06 2.84
CA VAL A 77 6.86 -17.43 3.46
C VAL A 77 5.60 -17.70 2.64
N GLY A 78 5.74 -17.71 1.31
CA GLY A 78 4.64 -17.84 0.37
C GLY A 78 4.20 -16.50 -0.21
N ARG A 79 2.93 -16.43 -0.60
CA ARG A 79 2.37 -15.26 -1.27
C ARG A 79 1.95 -14.21 -0.24
N VAL A 80 2.47 -13.00 -0.38
CA VAL A 80 2.16 -11.81 0.42
C VAL A 80 1.32 -10.88 -0.46
N LEU A 81 0.23 -10.37 0.06
CA LEU A 81 -0.62 -9.38 -0.59
C LEU A 81 -0.44 -8.05 0.11
N TRP A 82 -0.42 -6.96 -0.65
CA TRP A 82 -0.47 -5.63 -0.08
C TRP A 82 -1.46 -4.77 -0.84
N LYS A 83 -2.10 -3.86 -0.09
CA LYS A 83 -3.06 -2.91 -0.65
C LYS A 83 -3.02 -1.58 0.07
N ILE A 84 -3.46 -0.51 -0.60
CA ILE A 84 -3.58 0.83 -0.06
C ILE A 84 -5.06 1.19 -0.06
N ASP A 85 -5.63 1.27 1.14
CA ASP A 85 -7.00 1.73 1.34
C ASP A 85 -7.01 3.25 1.61
N TYR A 86 -8.01 3.95 1.09
CA TYR A 86 -8.18 5.40 1.27
C TYR A 86 -9.32 5.72 2.23
N TYR A 87 -9.01 6.43 3.30
CA TYR A 87 -9.94 6.87 4.32
C TYR A 87 -10.01 8.39 4.39
N ALA A 88 -11.10 8.95 4.89
CA ALA A 88 -11.23 10.39 5.09
C ALA A 88 -10.29 10.88 6.21
N ASP A 89 -10.00 10.01 7.19
CA ASP A 89 -9.31 10.35 8.43
C ASP A 89 -8.55 9.14 9.00
N VAL A 90 -7.75 9.41 10.04
CA VAL A 90 -6.95 8.39 10.75
C VAL A 90 -7.81 7.36 11.49
N GLU A 91 -9.07 7.68 11.80
CA GLU A 91 -9.98 6.73 12.47
C GLU A 91 -10.48 5.65 11.49
N CYS A 92 -10.23 5.82 10.19
CA CYS A 92 -10.54 4.86 9.14
C CYS A 92 -12.04 4.45 9.12
N VAL A 93 -12.92 5.38 9.52
CA VAL A 93 -14.36 5.13 9.67
C VAL A 93 -15.10 5.30 8.35
N MET A 94 -14.66 6.27 7.53
CA MET A 94 -15.28 6.61 6.25
C MET A 94 -14.22 6.59 5.14
N GLY A 95 -14.61 6.14 3.95
CA GLY A 95 -13.75 6.22 2.76
C GLY A 95 -13.51 7.67 2.35
N SER A 96 -12.32 7.97 1.83
CA SER A 96 -12.05 9.32 1.30
C SER A 96 -12.88 9.60 0.05
N GLU A 97 -13.58 10.74 0.01
CA GLU A 97 -14.29 11.19 -1.20
C GLU A 97 -13.33 11.64 -2.32
N ASP A 98 -12.15 12.17 -1.94
CA ASP A 98 -11.10 12.55 -2.88
C ASP A 98 -9.73 11.95 -2.52
N PRO A 99 -9.42 10.73 -3.02
CA PRO A 99 -8.11 10.12 -2.82
C PRO A 99 -6.95 10.92 -3.44
N ALA A 100 -7.17 11.89 -4.33
CA ALA A 100 -6.09 12.69 -4.89
C ALA A 100 -5.69 13.88 -4.00
N ASP A 101 -6.54 14.26 -3.04
CA ASP A 101 -6.30 15.36 -2.11
C ASP A 101 -5.66 14.87 -0.81
N THR A 102 -4.40 15.23 -0.56
CA THR A 102 -3.66 14.77 0.62
C THR A 102 -4.15 15.35 1.95
N ASN A 103 -5.03 16.36 1.96
CA ASN A 103 -5.61 16.89 3.19
C ASN A 103 -6.91 16.17 3.59
N GLN A 104 -7.56 15.49 2.64
CA GLN A 104 -8.82 14.77 2.83
C GLN A 104 -8.71 13.26 2.58
N SER A 105 -7.48 12.76 2.37
CA SER A 105 -7.20 11.34 2.18
C SER A 105 -6.11 10.84 3.11
N TYR A 106 -6.49 9.93 3.99
CA TYR A 106 -5.63 9.13 4.83
C TYR A 106 -5.40 7.77 4.17
N ARG A 107 -4.14 7.40 3.94
CA ARG A 107 -3.81 6.13 3.25
C ARG A 107 -3.36 5.07 4.22
N VAL A 108 -3.93 3.88 4.12
CA VAL A 108 -3.55 2.73 4.93
C VAL A 108 -2.93 1.67 4.03
N LEU A 109 -1.61 1.51 4.11
CA LEU A 109 -0.91 0.42 3.45
C LEU A 109 -1.03 -0.83 4.32
N THR A 110 -1.85 -1.79 3.90
CA THR A 110 -2.01 -3.07 4.59
C THR A 110 -1.16 -4.13 3.90
N ILE A 111 -0.32 -4.84 4.65
CA ILE A 111 0.48 -5.97 4.18
C ILE A 111 0.02 -7.24 4.91
N MET A 112 -0.37 -8.26 4.14
CA MET A 112 -0.96 -9.48 4.67
C MET A 112 -0.46 -10.74 3.95
N LEU A 113 -0.56 -11.91 4.59
CA LEU A 113 -0.31 -13.17 3.89
C LEU A 113 -1.54 -13.55 3.06
N ALA A 114 -1.33 -14.09 1.86
CA ALA A 114 -2.42 -14.62 1.03
C ALA A 114 -3.14 -15.80 1.68
N CYS A 115 -2.52 -16.47 2.65
CA CYS A 115 -3.15 -17.54 3.42
C CYS A 115 -4.20 -17.01 4.42
N GLU A 116 -4.19 -15.71 4.70
CA GLU A 116 -5.17 -15.03 5.57
C GLU A 116 -6.39 -14.49 4.79
N TYR A 117 -6.45 -14.74 3.47
CA TYR A 117 -7.51 -14.30 2.55
C TYR A 117 -8.24 -15.51 1.96
#